data_AF-A0A226C0G7-F1
#
_entry.id   AF-A0A226C0G7-F1
#
_cell.length_a   1.000
_cell.length_b   1.000
_cell.length_c   1.000
_cell.angle_alpha   90.00
_cell.angle_beta   90.00
_cell.angle_gamma   90.00
#
_symmetry.space_group_name_H-M   'P 1'
#
loop_
_entity.id
_entity.type
_entity.pdbx_description
1 polymer ?
#
loop_
_entity_poly.entity_id
_entity_poly.type
_entity_poly.pdbx_seq_one_letter_code
_entity_poly.pdbx_strand_id
1 'polypeptide(L)'
;MQLFNETEKEADASAKEPELEEITYKRRKSKGQRDIQLEGLEEEVVEHRLSSEEQVCSCCGDNLHEMSTEERRELKIFPAKAKVLKHIKYVYS
;
A
#
# COMPACT_ATOMS: atom_id res chain seq x y z
N MET A 1 -15.16 12.77 39.66
CA MET A 1 -14.12 11.71 39.66
C MET A 1 -13.39 11.79 38.33
N GLN A 2 -12.19 12.37 38.33
CA GLN A 2 -11.32 12.44 37.13
C GLN A 2 -10.57 11.10 37.02
N LEU A 3 -11.07 10.19 36.17
CA LEU A 3 -10.61 8.80 36.08
C LEU A 3 -9.38 8.60 35.16
N PHE A 4 -8.83 9.67 34.58
CA PHE A 4 -7.76 9.58 33.57
C PHE A 4 -6.62 10.60 33.76
N ASN A 5 -6.41 11.12 34.97
CA ASN A 5 -5.40 12.17 35.25
C ASN A 5 -4.20 11.65 36.07
N GLU A 6 -3.86 10.36 35.95
CA GLU A 6 -2.74 9.76 36.68
C GLU A 6 -1.40 10.45 36.32
N THR A 7 -1.16 10.66 35.03
CA THR A 7 0.06 11.32 34.53
C THR A 7 0.22 12.76 35.03
N GLU A 8 -0.86 13.55 35.05
CA GLU A 8 -0.81 14.93 35.53
C GLU A 8 -0.60 15.02 37.05
N LYS A 9 -1.13 14.04 37.79
CA LYS A 9 -1.01 13.98 39.25
C LYS A 9 0.39 13.57 39.69
N GLU A 10 1.05 12.72 38.92
CA GLU A 10 2.41 12.22 39.20
C GLU A 10 3.51 13.05 38.53
N ALA A 11 3.16 13.99 37.66
CA ALA A 11 4.12 14.86 37.00
C ALA A 11 4.78 15.82 38.02
N ASP A 12 6.09 15.67 38.19
CA ASP A 12 6.90 16.64 38.93
C ASP A 12 7.31 17.79 38.00
N ALA A 13 6.68 18.96 38.19
CA ALA A 13 6.98 20.17 37.42
C ALA A 13 8.40 20.71 37.66
N SER A 14 9.10 20.25 38.71
CA SER A 14 10.49 20.60 38.99
C SER A 14 11.50 19.64 38.36
N ALA A 15 11.05 18.52 37.79
CA ALA A 15 11.93 17.59 37.10
C ALA A 15 12.42 18.19 35.77
N LYS A 16 13.73 18.08 35.52
CA LYS A 16 14.33 18.54 34.26
C LYS A 16 13.82 17.67 33.10
N GLU A 17 13.40 18.29 32.01
CA GLU A 17 13.05 17.57 30.77
C GLU A 17 14.23 16.69 30.31
N PRO A 18 13.95 15.47 29.81
CA PRO A 18 15.00 14.60 29.29
C PRO A 18 15.73 15.30 28.13
N GLU A 19 17.05 15.12 28.07
CA GLU A 19 17.86 15.68 26.99
C GLU A 19 17.53 14.95 25.68
N LEU A 20 17.00 15.68 24.70
CA LEU A 20 16.70 15.15 23.38
C LEU A 20 18.02 14.99 22.61
N GLU A 21 18.41 13.74 22.37
CA GLU A 21 19.54 13.43 21.50
C GLU A 21 19.14 13.57 20.02
N GLU A 22 19.80 14.48 19.30
CA GLU A 22 19.62 14.60 17.85
C GLU A 22 20.43 13.54 17.11
N ILE A 23 19.73 12.72 16.30
CA ILE A 23 20.35 11.70 15.46
C ILE A 23 21.28 12.37 14.44
N THR A 24 22.59 12.08 14.51
CA THR A 24 23.66 12.77 13.75
C THR A 24 23.70 12.46 12.26
N TYR A 25 22.94 11.47 11.78
CA TYR A 25 23.00 11.02 10.40
C TYR A 25 21.70 11.27 9.63
N LYS A 26 21.84 11.72 8.39
CA LYS A 26 20.72 11.87 7.46
C LYS A 26 20.49 10.54 6.74
N ARG A 27 19.40 9.83 7.06
CA ARG A 27 18.99 8.66 6.29
C ARG A 27 18.30 9.09 4.99
N ARG A 28 18.73 8.54 3.86
CA ARG A 28 17.99 8.63 2.58
C ARG A 28 17.14 7.37 2.43
N LYS A 29 15.82 7.52 2.29
CA LYS A 29 14.98 6.39 1.88
C LYS A 29 15.33 6.05 0.42
N SER A 30 15.79 4.84 0.15
CA SER A 30 15.95 4.35 -1.22
C SER A 30 14.57 4.12 -1.83
N LYS A 31 14.38 4.61 -3.06
CA LYS A 31 13.19 4.28 -3.86
C LYS A 31 13.32 2.83 -4.33
N GLY A 32 12.20 2.14 -4.52
CA GLY A 32 12.21 0.74 -5.00
C GLY A 32 12.38 -0.33 -3.92
N GLN A 33 12.37 0.03 -2.63
CA GLN A 33 12.45 -0.95 -1.53
C GLN A 33 11.37 -2.04 -1.61
N ARG A 34 10.16 -1.70 -2.06
CA ARG A 34 9.10 -2.70 -2.27
C ARG A 34 9.47 -3.68 -3.37
N ASP A 35 10.04 -3.22 -4.47
CA ASP A 35 10.40 -4.08 -5.59
C ASP A 35 11.51 -5.06 -5.15
N ILE A 36 12.53 -4.55 -4.45
CA ILE A 36 13.61 -5.38 -3.87
C ILE A 36 13.06 -6.42 -2.87
N GLN A 37 12.04 -6.07 -2.08
CA GLN A 37 11.44 -7.00 -1.12
C GLN A 37 10.57 -8.08 -1.78
N LEU A 38 10.05 -7.80 -2.97
CA LEU A 38 9.21 -8.72 -3.75
C LEU A 38 10.04 -9.56 -4.73
N GLU A 39 11.28 -9.15 -5.02
CA GLU A 39 12.23 -9.91 -5.83
C GLU A 39 12.48 -11.30 -5.23
N GLY A 40 12.34 -12.34 -6.06
CA GLY A 40 12.57 -13.74 -5.68
C GLY A 40 11.32 -14.49 -5.18
N LEU A 41 10.17 -13.83 -5.07
CA LEU A 41 8.89 -14.50 -4.77
C LEU A 41 8.19 -14.97 -6.05
N GLU A 42 7.40 -16.04 -5.95
CA GLU A 42 6.55 -16.51 -7.06
C GLU A 42 5.48 -15.46 -7.37
N GLU A 43 5.39 -15.02 -8.63
CA GLU A 43 4.40 -14.05 -9.09
C GLU A 43 3.27 -14.73 -9.88
N GLU A 44 2.03 -14.39 -9.56
CA GLU A 44 0.82 -14.88 -10.23
C GLU A 44 0.03 -13.67 -10.75
N VAL A 45 -0.21 -13.63 -12.07
CA VAL A 45 -0.86 -12.51 -12.74
C VAL A 45 -2.34 -12.81 -12.94
N VAL A 46 -3.20 -11.89 -12.50
CA VAL A 46 -4.65 -11.95 -12.65
C VAL A 46 -5.10 -10.74 -13.47
N GLU A 47 -5.57 -11.00 -14.69
CA GLU A 47 -6.11 -9.99 -15.59
C GLU A 47 -7.61 -9.80 -15.39
N HIS A 48 -8.02 -8.55 -15.16
CA HIS A 48 -9.41 -8.12 -15.06
C HIS A 48 -9.78 -7.31 -16.30
N ARG A 49 -10.26 -8.00 -17.33
CA ARG A 49 -10.82 -7.41 -18.56
C ARG A 49 -12.34 -7.39 -18.48
N LEU A 50 -12.95 -6.35 -19.06
CA LEU A 50 -14.41 -6.37 -19.27
C LEU A 50 -14.77 -7.51 -20.20
N SER A 51 -15.92 -8.14 -19.95
CA SER A 51 -16.45 -9.14 -20.87
C SER A 51 -16.82 -8.51 -22.21
N SER A 52 -16.92 -9.30 -23.27
CA SER A 52 -17.24 -8.81 -24.62
C SER A 52 -18.54 -8.01 -24.67
N GLU A 53 -19.50 -8.36 -23.81
CA GLU A 53 -20.81 -7.70 -23.70
C GLU A 53 -20.71 -6.33 -23.02
N GLU A 54 -19.76 -6.17 -22.08
CA GLU A 54 -19.53 -4.92 -21.34
C GLU A 54 -18.54 -3.99 -22.05
N GLN A 55 -17.85 -4.46 -23.09
CA GLN A 55 -16.94 -3.67 -23.92
C GLN A 55 -17.68 -2.83 -24.99
N VAL A 56 -18.99 -2.62 -24.83
CA VAL A 56 -19.80 -1.75 -25.68
C VAL A 56 -20.31 -0.56 -24.89
N CYS A 57 -20.08 0.65 -25.41
CA CYS A 57 -20.53 1.88 -24.76
C CYS A 57 -22.07 1.97 -24.79
N SER A 58 -22.69 2.15 -23.61
CA SER A 58 -24.15 2.26 -23.49
C SER A 58 -24.74 3.51 -24.13
N CYS A 59 -23.92 4.53 -24.44
CA CYS A 59 -24.38 5.79 -25.05
C CYS A 59 -24.34 5.79 -26.58
N CYS A 60 -23.33 5.18 -27.21
CA CYS A 60 -23.16 5.21 -28.67
C CYS A 60 -23.16 3.83 -29.33
N GLY A 61 -23.05 2.74 -28.56
CA GLY A 61 -23.03 1.37 -29.10
C GLY A 61 -21.70 0.98 -29.75
N ASP A 62 -20.70 1.85 -29.70
CA ASP A 62 -19.34 1.57 -30.19
C ASP A 62 -18.53 0.80 -29.15
N ASN A 63 -17.45 0.14 -29.61
CA ASN A 63 -16.53 -0.56 -28.72
C ASN A 63 -15.80 0.45 -27.80
N LEU A 64 -15.79 0.13 -26.52
CA LEU A 64 -15.07 0.86 -25.47
C LEU A 64 -13.57 0.89 -25.77
N HIS A 65 -12.97 2.08 -25.67
CA HIS A 65 -11.53 2.24 -25.93
C HIS A 65 -10.73 1.92 -24.67
N GLU A 66 -9.76 1.01 -24.77
CA GLU A 66 -8.84 0.70 -23.69
C GLU A 66 -7.84 1.84 -23.52
N MET A 67 -7.95 2.61 -22.44
CA MET A 67 -7.14 3.79 -22.22
C MET A 67 -5.84 3.50 -21.45
N SER A 68 -5.94 2.73 -20.38
CA SER A 68 -4.83 2.51 -19.46
C SER A 68 -4.98 1.22 -18.67
N THR A 69 -3.88 0.81 -18.04
CA THR A 69 -3.83 -0.37 -17.20
C THR A 69 -3.46 0.02 -15.78
N GLU A 70 -4.30 -0.34 -14.82
CA GLU A 70 -4.04 -0.15 -13.40
C GLU A 70 -3.43 -1.44 -12.83
N GLU A 71 -2.20 -1.34 -12.31
CA GLU A 71 -1.48 -2.46 -11.70
C GLU A 71 -1.50 -2.35 -10.17
N ARG A 72 -1.95 -3.42 -9.52
CA ARG A 72 -1.91 -3.56 -8.06
C ARG A 72 -1.24 -4.89 -7.69
N ARG A 73 -0.31 -4.84 -6.75
CA ARG A 73 0.39 -6.03 -6.21
C ARG A 73 -0.06 -6.33 -4.78
N GLU A 74 -0.38 -7.58 -4.51
CA GLU A 74 -0.77 -8.09 -3.19
C GLU A 74 0.12 -9.26 -2.79
N LEU A 75 0.37 -9.43 -1.48
CA LEU A 75 1.18 -10.53 -0.96
C LEU A 75 0.28 -11.60 -0.36
N LYS A 76 0.27 -12.80 -0.93
CA LYS A 76 -0.38 -13.99 -0.36
C LYS A 76 0.62 -14.80 0.44
N ILE A 77 0.41 -14.90 1.74
CA ILE A 77 1.26 -15.66 2.65
C ILE A 77 0.60 -17.03 2.90
N PHE A 78 1.30 -18.08 2.50
CA PHE A 78 1.07 -19.45 2.93
C PHE A 78 2.06 -19.78 4.04
N PRO A 79 1.75 -20.72 4.95
CA PRO A 79 2.59 -21.01 6.11
C PRO A 79 4.08 -21.29 5.82
N ALA A 80 4.42 -21.70 4.59
CA ALA A 80 5.79 -21.96 4.14
C ALA A 80 6.19 -21.24 2.84
N LYS A 81 5.31 -20.45 2.23
CA LYS A 81 5.55 -19.81 0.92
C LYS A 81 4.88 -18.44 0.86
N ALA A 82 5.53 -17.46 0.28
CA ALA A 82 4.88 -16.20 -0.07
C ALA A 82 4.78 -16.09 -1.59
N LYS A 83 3.64 -15.60 -2.07
CA LYS A 83 3.41 -15.33 -3.50
C LYS A 83 2.97 -13.88 -3.67
N VAL A 84 3.36 -13.29 -4.78
CA VAL A 84 2.91 -11.97 -5.21
C VAL A 84 1.77 -12.16 -6.19
N LEU A 85 0.58 -11.66 -5.86
CA LEU A 85 -0.50 -11.53 -6.82
C LEU A 85 -0.43 -10.18 -7.50
N LYS A 86 -0.31 -10.19 -8.82
CA LYS A 86 -0.35 -8.99 -9.65
C LYS A 86 -1.71 -8.89 -10.32
N HIS A 87 -2.53 -7.96 -9.86
CA HIS A 87 -3.80 -7.60 -10.47
C HIS A 87 -3.58 -6.55 -11.55
N ILE A 88 -3.97 -6.88 -12.78
CA ILE A 88 -3.93 -6.01 -13.94
C ILE A 88 -5.37 -5.68 -14.30
N LYS A 89 -5.81 -4.44 -14.09
CA LYS A 89 -7.14 -3.99 -14.46
C LYS A 89 -7.08 -3.07 -15.66
N TYR A 90 -7.89 -3.36 -16.66
CA TYR A 90 -7.99 -2.53 -17.85
C TYR A 90 -9.06 -1.45 -17.65
N VAL A 91 -8.68 -0.20 -17.91
CA VAL A 91 -9.55 0.97 -17.80
C VAL A 91 -10.02 1.34 -19.20
N TYR A 92 -11.34 1.44 -19.34
CA TYR A 92 -12.01 1.72 -20.60
C TYR A 92 -12.77 3.06 -20.54
N SER A 93 -12.94 3.73 -21.68
CA SER A 93 -13.76 4.94 -21.85
C SER A 93 -14.80 4.82 -22.94
#